data_AF-A0A6A5RWE1-F1
#
_entry.id   AF-A0A6A5RWE1-F1
#
_cell.length_a   1.000
_cell.length_b   1.000
_cell.length_c   1.000
_cell.angle_alpha   90.00
_cell.angle_beta   90.00
_cell.angle_gamma   90.00
#
_symmetry.space_group_name_H-M   'P 1'
#
loop_
_entity.id
_entity.type
_entity.pdbx_description
1 polymer ?
#
loop_
_entity_poly.entity_id
_entity_poly.type
_entity_poly.pdbx_seq_one_letter_code
_entity_poly.pdbx_strand_id
1 'polypeptide(L)'
;MAPPSKLAVATGSVTRLVKEEASYHKELVQQAERIKKLEASEGDENKEYTLRQEKQARQETQNVFPAIRARIEQAVEKLEAELENSNNTGGNADEIKKAEDALAAGRKVIAEGS
;
A
#
# COMPACT_ATOMS: atom_id res chain seq x y z
N MET A 1 1.28 28.83 8.90
CA MET A 1 2.19 27.66 9.03
C MET A 1 3.19 27.71 7.89
N ALA A 2 4.45 27.37 8.13
CA ALA A 2 5.43 27.18 7.07
C ALA A 2 5.08 25.93 6.24
N PRO A 3 5.43 25.88 4.94
CA PRO A 3 5.26 24.68 4.14
C PRO A 3 6.13 23.54 4.67
N PRO A 4 5.70 22.27 4.52
CA PRO A 4 6.50 21.11 4.93
C PRO A 4 7.79 21.02 4.10
N SER A 5 8.84 20.43 4.70
CA SER A 5 10.10 20.15 4.00
C SER A 5 9.89 19.14 2.87
N LYS A 6 10.81 19.11 1.90
CA LYS A 6 10.78 18.10 0.83
C LYS A 6 10.87 16.68 1.38
N LEU A 7 11.71 16.47 2.41
CA LEU A 7 11.83 15.20 3.12
C LEU A 7 10.49 14.78 3.76
N ALA A 8 9.81 15.69 4.45
CA ALA A 8 8.51 15.44 5.06
C ALA A 8 7.44 15.10 3.99
N VAL A 9 7.46 15.77 2.84
CA VAL A 9 6.54 15.49 1.72
C VAL A 9 6.80 14.10 1.12
N ALA A 10 8.06 13.73 0.90
CA ALA A 10 8.44 12.42 0.38
C ALA A 10 8.09 11.31 1.38
N THR A 11 8.39 11.51 2.66
CA THR A 11 8.04 10.59 3.76
C THR A 11 6.54 10.33 3.81
N GLY A 12 5.74 11.40 3.74
CA GLY A 12 4.29 11.30 3.71
C GLY A 12 3.76 10.54 2.48
N SER A 13 4.45 10.62 1.35
CA SER A 13 4.05 9.93 0.11
C SER A 13 4.25 8.42 0.25
N VAL A 14 5.42 7.97 0.71
CA VAL A 14 5.67 6.54 0.99
C VAL A 14 4.70 6.02 2.03
N THR A 15 4.51 6.75 3.14
CA THR A 15 3.60 6.34 4.22
C THR A 15 2.15 6.14 3.73
N ARG A 16 1.66 7.02 2.85
CA ARG A 16 0.30 6.91 2.30
C ARG A 16 0.18 5.69 1.38
N LEU A 17 1.14 5.48 0.49
CA LEU A 17 1.11 4.38 -0.47
C LEU A 17 1.21 3.01 0.24
N VAL A 18 2.06 2.88 1.26
CA VAL A 18 2.13 1.67 2.09
C VAL A 18 0.80 1.38 2.80
N LYS A 19 0.13 2.41 3.32
CA LYS A 19 -1.20 2.25 3.93
C LYS A 19 -2.28 1.89 2.91
N GLU A 20 -2.20 2.44 1.71
CA GLU A 20 -3.10 2.12 0.59
C GLU A 20 -2.95 0.65 0.19
N GLU A 21 -1.73 0.17 0.00
CA GLU A 21 -1.43 -1.24 -0.29
C GLU A 21 -1.95 -2.18 0.81
N ALA A 22 -1.69 -1.85 2.08
CA ALA A 22 -2.19 -2.62 3.22
C ALA A 22 -3.73 -2.65 3.27
N SER A 23 -4.40 -1.60 2.80
CA SER A 23 -5.86 -1.56 2.73
C SER A 23 -6.41 -2.52 1.68
N TYR A 24 -5.75 -2.66 0.53
CA TYR A 24 -6.11 -3.65 -0.48
C TYR A 24 -5.89 -5.09 0.01
N HIS A 25 -4.84 -5.35 0.79
CA HIS A 25 -4.67 -6.64 1.45
C HIS A 25 -5.84 -6.97 2.39
N LYS A 26 -6.27 -6.00 3.19
CA LYS A 26 -7.44 -6.16 4.07
C LYS A 26 -8.71 -6.42 3.27
N GLU A 27 -8.90 -5.73 2.15
CA GLU A 27 -10.04 -5.94 1.26
C GLU A 27 -10.05 -7.36 0.68
N LEU A 28 -8.91 -7.88 0.23
CA LEU A 28 -8.79 -9.27 -0.26
C LEU A 28 -9.20 -10.30 0.78
N VAL A 29 -8.85 -10.09 2.06
CA VAL A 29 -9.26 -10.97 3.15
C VAL A 29 -10.79 -10.93 3.32
N GLN A 30 -11.38 -9.74 3.32
CA GLN A 30 -12.83 -9.60 3.47
C GLN A 30 -13.60 -10.21 2.29
N GLN A 31 -13.13 -10.02 1.06
CA GLN A 31 -13.70 -10.65 -0.14
C GLN A 31 -13.57 -12.18 -0.07
N ALA A 32 -12.41 -12.71 0.35
CA ALA A 32 -12.23 -14.15 0.52
C ALA A 32 -13.17 -14.75 1.58
N GLU A 33 -13.41 -14.04 2.68
CA GLU A 33 -14.39 -14.45 3.70
C GLU A 33 -15.82 -14.44 3.17
N ARG A 34 -16.21 -13.42 2.39
CA ARG A 34 -17.55 -13.36 1.75
C ARG A 34 -17.74 -14.50 0.76
N ILE A 35 -16.75 -14.75 -0.10
CA ILE A 35 -16.75 -15.88 -1.04
C ILE A 35 -16.93 -17.20 -0.29
N LYS A 36 -16.16 -17.44 0.78
CA LYS A 36 -16.26 -18.67 1.57
C LYS A 36 -17.64 -18.85 2.22
N LYS A 37 -18.24 -17.76 2.73
CA LYS A 37 -19.60 -17.77 3.29
C LYS A 37 -20.65 -18.09 2.22
N LEU A 38 -20.53 -17.50 1.03
CA LEU A 38 -21.41 -17.78 -0.10
C LEU A 38 -21.25 -19.22 -0.60
N GLU A 39 -20.04 -19.76 -0.65
CA GLU A 39 -19.79 -21.15 -1.04
C GLU A 39 -20.46 -22.15 -0.08
N ALA A 40 -20.56 -21.80 1.21
CA ALA A 40 -21.21 -22.62 2.23
C ALA A 40 -22.73 -22.42 2.36
N SER A 41 -23.34 -21.42 1.71
CA SER A 41 -24.79 -21.21 1.81
C SER A 41 -25.57 -22.24 0.98
N GLU A 42 -26.69 -22.72 1.51
CA GLU A 42 -27.63 -23.60 0.81
C GLU A 42 -28.93 -22.83 0.51
N GLY A 43 -29.59 -23.13 -0.61
CA GLY A 43 -30.91 -22.57 -0.94
C GLY A 43 -30.93 -21.15 -1.52
N ASP A 44 -29.78 -20.58 -1.89
CA ASP A 44 -29.71 -19.29 -2.60
C ASP A 44 -29.74 -19.51 -4.12
N GLU A 45 -30.87 -19.19 -4.75
CA GLU A 45 -31.08 -19.30 -6.20
C GLU A 45 -30.08 -18.46 -7.02
N ASN A 46 -29.55 -17.38 -6.43
CA ASN A 46 -28.60 -16.48 -7.09
C ASN A 46 -27.14 -16.77 -6.73
N LYS A 47 -26.87 -17.83 -5.95
CA LYS A 47 -25.54 -18.15 -5.41
C LYS A 47 -24.45 -18.13 -6.48
N GLU A 48 -24.66 -18.78 -7.61
CA GLU A 48 -23.63 -18.88 -8.65
C GLU A 48 -23.29 -17.51 -9.26
N TYR A 49 -24.31 -16.69 -9.51
CA TYR A 49 -24.13 -15.35 -10.04
C TYR A 49 -23.39 -14.45 -9.04
N THR A 50 -23.83 -14.43 -7.78
CA THR A 50 -23.19 -13.66 -6.71
C THR A 50 -21.74 -14.11 -6.49
N LEU A 51 -21.48 -15.43 -6.53
CA LEU A 51 -20.14 -15.97 -6.39
C LEU A 51 -19.20 -15.54 -7.53
N ARG A 52 -19.70 -15.51 -8.78
CA ARG A 52 -18.93 -15.00 -9.93
C ARG A 52 -18.58 -13.53 -9.75
N GLN A 53 -19.54 -12.71 -9.28
CA GLN A 53 -19.28 -11.29 -9.03
C GLN A 53 -18.23 -11.07 -7.93
N GLU A 54 -18.33 -11.75 -6.79
CA GLU A 54 -17.34 -11.59 -5.71
C GLU A 54 -15.96 -12.09 -6.13
N LYS A 55 -15.87 -13.17 -6.93
CA LYS A 55 -14.60 -13.64 -7.50
C LYS A 55 -14.00 -12.63 -8.47
N GLN A 56 -14.84 -12.01 -9.31
CA GLN A 56 -14.42 -10.95 -10.23
C GLN A 56 -13.91 -9.71 -9.47
N ALA A 57 -14.66 -9.22 -8.48
CA ALA A 57 -14.26 -8.09 -7.65
C ALA A 57 -12.93 -8.37 -6.93
N ARG A 58 -12.74 -9.60 -6.43
CA ARG A 58 -11.46 -10.01 -5.82
C ARG A 58 -10.31 -9.99 -6.81
N GLN A 59 -10.53 -10.47 -8.03
CA GLN A 59 -9.51 -10.41 -9.08
C GLN A 59 -9.17 -8.96 -9.44
N GLU A 60 -10.16 -8.07 -9.50
CA GLU A 60 -9.94 -6.64 -9.76
C GLU A 60 -9.08 -5.99 -8.66
N THR A 61 -9.34 -6.27 -7.38
CA THR A 61 -8.47 -5.83 -6.28
C THR A 61 -7.05 -6.39 -6.41
N GLN A 62 -6.88 -7.67 -6.79
CA GLN A 62 -5.56 -8.25 -7.04
C GLN A 62 -4.80 -7.53 -8.17
N ASN A 63 -5.51 -7.08 -9.20
CA ASN A 63 -4.92 -6.40 -10.35
C ASN A 63 -4.41 -4.99 -10.02
N VAL A 64 -4.76 -4.43 -8.86
CA VAL A 64 -4.24 -3.12 -8.41
C VAL A 64 -2.80 -3.21 -7.89
N PHE A 65 -2.39 -4.37 -7.34
CA PHE A 65 -1.09 -4.54 -6.68
C PHE A 65 0.13 -4.17 -7.52
N PRO A 66 0.23 -4.55 -8.82
CA PRO A 66 1.37 -4.16 -9.64
C PRO A 66 1.54 -2.64 -9.75
N ALA A 67 0.43 -1.91 -9.95
CA ALA A 67 0.47 -0.47 -10.11
C ALA A 67 0.81 0.25 -8.80
N ILE A 68 0.26 -0.18 -7.66
CA ILE A 68 0.57 0.44 -6.36
C ILE A 68 2.01 0.14 -5.92
N ARG A 69 2.53 -1.07 -6.18
CA ARG A 69 3.92 -1.43 -5.86
C ARG A 69 4.93 -0.63 -6.68
N ALA A 70 4.70 -0.47 -7.98
CA ALA A 70 5.53 0.41 -8.81
C ALA A 70 5.53 1.87 -8.32
N ARG A 71 4.40 2.37 -7.83
CA ARG A 71 4.33 3.72 -7.21
C ARG A 71 5.08 3.78 -5.88
N ILE A 72 5.07 2.71 -5.09
CA ILE A 72 5.85 2.61 -3.85
C ILE A 72 7.34 2.62 -4.17
N GLU A 73 7.81 1.86 -5.16
CA GLU A 73 9.20 1.85 -5.62
C GLU A 73 9.68 3.27 -5.98
N GLN A 74 8.95 3.96 -6.86
CA GLN A 74 9.27 5.33 -7.25
C GLN A 74 9.27 6.31 -6.06
N ALA A 75 8.34 6.14 -5.12
CA ALA A 75 8.27 6.98 -3.93
C ALA A 75 9.42 6.71 -2.96
N VAL A 76 9.86 5.45 -2.84
CA VAL A 76 11.03 5.02 -2.06
C VAL A 76 12.30 5.62 -2.64
N GLU A 77 12.54 5.50 -3.95
CA GLU A 77 13.69 6.13 -4.62
C GLU A 77 13.74 7.64 -4.39
N LYS A 78 12.59 8.32 -4.49
CA LYS A 78 12.50 9.75 -4.22
C LYS A 78 12.79 10.09 -2.75
N LEU A 79 12.31 9.28 -1.81
CA LEU A 79 12.57 9.48 -0.39
C LEU A 79 14.05 9.28 -0.05
N GLU A 80 14.71 8.29 -0.66
CA GLU A 80 16.16 8.08 -0.51
C GLU A 80 16.96 9.30 -0.95
N ALA A 81 16.64 9.87 -2.11
CA ALA A 81 17.30 11.07 -2.61
C ALA A 81 17.11 12.31 -1.69
N GLU A 82 15.88 12.52 -1.17
CA GLU A 82 15.62 13.63 -0.25
C GLU A 82 16.26 13.41 1.14
N LEU A 83 16.40 12.16 1.57
CA LEU A 83 17.07 11.81 2.83
C LEU A 83 18.58 12.09 2.73
N GLU A 84 19.21 11.70 1.63
CA GLU A 84 20.62 12.03 1.36
C GLU A 84 20.87 13.55 1.35
N ASN A 85 20.02 14.30 0.65
CA ASN A 85 20.08 15.77 0.64
C ASN A 85 19.92 16.37 2.04
N SER A 86 19.02 15.82 2.85
CA SER A 86 18.78 16.29 4.21
C SER A 86 19.97 16.00 5.13
N ASN A 87 20.61 14.84 5.01
CA ASN A 87 21.82 14.51 5.75
C ASN A 87 22.98 15.46 5.40
N ASN A 88 23.13 15.81 4.12
CA ASN A 88 24.19 16.73 3.66
C ASN A 88 23.99 18.18 4.12
N THR A 89 22.75 18.58 4.41
CA THR A 89 22.40 19.96 4.78
C THR A 89 22.11 20.14 6.27
N GLY A 90 22.34 19.10 7.09
CA GLY A 90 22.08 19.15 8.54
C GLY A 90 20.59 19.19 8.86
N GLY A 91 19.79 18.41 8.14
CA GLY A 91 18.34 18.32 8.27
C GLY A 91 17.87 17.92 9.66
N ASN A 92 16.56 18.11 9.91
CA ASN A 92 15.96 17.83 11.21
C ASN A 92 15.99 16.32 11.53
N ALA A 93 16.52 15.98 12.71
CA ALA A 93 16.68 14.59 13.15
C ALA A 93 15.36 13.81 13.26
N ASP A 94 14.26 14.45 13.66
CA ASP A 94 12.94 13.79 13.74
C ASP A 94 12.37 13.51 12.35
N GLU A 95 12.62 14.39 11.38
CA GLU A 95 12.22 14.16 9.98
C GLU A 95 13.06 13.04 9.34
N ILE A 96 14.36 13.02 9.60
CA ILE A 96 15.28 11.95 9.17
C ILE A 96 14.82 10.60 9.70
N LYS A 97 14.55 10.49 11.01
CA LYS A 97 14.08 9.23 11.60
C LYS A 97 12.77 8.74 10.99
N LYS A 98 11.80 9.64 10.77
CA LYS A 98 10.53 9.29 10.13
C LYS A 98 10.71 8.84 8.68
N ALA A 99 11.65 9.45 7.96
CA ALA A 99 12.00 9.04 6.61
C ALA A 99 12.61 7.64 6.59
N GLU A 100 13.52 7.32 7.50
CA GLU A 100 14.11 5.98 7.65
C GLU A 100 13.05 4.92 7.96
N ASP A 101 12.13 5.20 8.90
CA ASP A 101 11.01 4.30 9.21
C ASP A 101 10.11 4.06 7.99
N ALA A 102 9.80 5.12 7.23
CA ALA A 102 9.00 5.02 6.02
C ALA A 102 9.72 4.25 4.89
N LEU A 103 11.03 4.42 4.74
CA LEU A 103 11.84 3.65 3.80
C LEU A 103 11.86 2.16 4.14
N ALA A 104 12.06 1.82 5.42
CA ALA A 104 12.01 0.44 5.88
C ALA A 104 10.65 -0.21 5.57
N ALA A 105 9.56 0.52 5.83
CA ALA A 105 8.21 0.05 5.52
C ALA A 105 7.97 -0.12 4.00
N GLY A 106 8.39 0.85 3.19
CA GLY A 106 8.26 0.78 1.73
C GLY A 106 9.05 -0.36 1.11
N ARG A 107 10.32 -0.52 1.50
CA ARG A 107 11.20 -1.61 1.05
C ARG A 107 10.66 -2.99 1.44
N LYS A 108 10.06 -3.10 2.62
CA LYS A 108 9.40 -4.34 3.06
C LYS A 108 8.26 -4.72 2.10
N VAL A 109 7.38 -3.78 1.75
CA VAL A 109 6.27 -4.05 0.80
C VAL A 109 6.79 -4.48 -0.58
N ILE A 110 7.86 -3.84 -1.06
CA ILE A 110 8.49 -4.19 -2.34
C ILE A 110 9.04 -5.63 -2.28
N ALA A 111 9.76 -5.98 -1.22
CA ALA A 111 10.36 -7.30 -1.05
C ALA A 111 9.31 -8.41 -0.89
N GLU A 112 8.20 -8.14 -0.19
CA GLU A 112 7.07 -9.10 -0.07
C GLU A 112 6.27 -9.24 -1.37
N GLY A 113 6.43 -8.29 -2.29
CA GLY A 113 5.73 -8.25 -3.56
C GLY A 113 6.51 -8.68 -4.80
N SER A 114 7.80 -8.97 -4.64
CA SER A 114 8.74 -9.39 -5.70
C SER A 114 8.73 -10.88 -5.97
#